data_AF-A0A836THV9-F1
#
_entry.id   AF-A0A836THV9-F1
#
_cell.length_a   1.000
_cell.length_b   1.000
_cell.length_c   1.000
_cell.angle_alpha   90.00
_cell.angle_beta   90.00
_cell.angle_gamma   90.00
#
_symmetry.space_group_name_H-M   'P 1'
#
loop_
_entity.id
_entity.type
_entity.pdbx_description
1 polymer ?
#
loop_
_entity_poly.entity_id
_entity_poly.type
_entity_poly.pdbx_seq_one_letter_code
_entity_poly.pdbx_strand_id
1 'polypeptide(L)'
;MAERNTIISEFLAASGWKNAIQTHLAGDASFRRYQRISLGQRRAILMNSPPDKENVVRFVFITKLLRSLGYSAPEIYAEDLEAGLILLEDFGDTNFTLMISASVDEKKLYEWGENKVVFPDFDSMISALKLYKNDPSKYPDIGDWSGHLDDLDPFRDMKGGERIGKYIRTLQEAFDEGLERRILSARGTDPVADSPLELFEGAPHRIEGPGQLLEGDAGLLDLLQL
;
A
#
# COMPACT_ATOMS: atom_id res chain seq x y z
N MET A 1 14.01 3.17 19.45
CA MET A 1 13.82 4.58 19.01
C MET A 1 15.13 5.25 18.59
N ALA A 2 16.19 5.24 19.41
CA ALA A 2 17.48 5.86 19.05
C ALA A 2 18.13 5.25 17.79
N GLU A 3 18.06 3.93 17.65
CA GLU A 3 18.54 3.21 16.46
C GLU A 3 17.77 3.62 15.20
N ARG A 4 16.43 3.64 15.24
CA ARG A 4 15.60 4.05 14.09
C ARG A 4 15.89 5.48 13.64
N ASN A 5 16.10 6.41 14.58
CA ASN A 5 16.45 7.79 14.24
C ASN A 5 17.83 7.89 13.57
N THR A 6 18.76 6.99 13.92
CA THR A 6 20.08 6.92 13.31
C THR A 6 19.95 6.48 11.85
N ILE A 7 19.22 5.40 11.58
CA ILE A 7 18.94 4.90 10.22
C ILE A 7 18.29 5.99 9.36
N ILE A 8 17.29 6.70 9.91
CA ILE A 8 16.64 7.82 9.21
C ILE A 8 17.63 8.95 8.89
N SER A 9 18.49 9.31 9.84
CA SER A 9 19.49 10.37 9.65
C SER A 9 20.50 10.00 8.56
N GLU A 10 20.96 8.75 8.55
CA GLU A 10 21.87 8.21 7.53
C GLU A 10 21.22 8.18 6.15
N PHE A 11 19.99 7.70 6.05
CA PHE A 11 19.20 7.71 4.82
C PHE A 11 19.02 9.13 4.25
N LEU A 12 18.64 10.09 5.10
CA LEU A 12 18.49 11.49 4.69
C LEU A 12 19.83 12.09 4.26
N ALA A 13 20.93 11.80 4.97
CA ALA A 13 22.25 12.27 4.59
C ALA A 13 22.69 11.71 3.23
N ALA A 14 22.53 10.41 3.00
CA ALA A 14 22.84 9.74 1.74
C ALA A 14 21.99 10.27 0.57
N SER A 15 20.75 10.66 0.84
CA SER A 15 19.82 11.21 -0.15
C SER A 15 20.01 12.72 -0.42
N GLY A 16 21.04 13.35 0.15
CA GLY A 16 21.32 14.78 -0.06
C GLY A 16 20.44 15.73 0.78
N TRP A 17 19.92 15.25 1.91
CA TRP A 17 19.10 15.98 2.89
C TRP A 17 19.76 16.06 4.27
N LYS A 18 21.09 16.01 4.31
CA LYS A 18 21.86 16.20 5.54
C LYS A 18 21.50 17.54 6.19
N ASN A 19 21.34 17.54 7.51
CA ASN A 19 20.95 18.70 8.33
C ASN A 19 19.55 19.28 8.02
N ALA A 20 18.69 18.56 7.31
CA ALA A 20 17.32 18.99 7.10
C ALA A 20 16.52 19.00 8.42
N ILE A 21 15.60 19.95 8.53
CA ILE A 21 14.66 20.04 9.65
C ILE A 21 13.54 19.04 9.42
N GLN A 22 13.21 18.23 10.44
CA GLN A 22 12.12 17.27 10.39
C GLN A 22 10.94 17.77 11.23
N THR A 23 9.74 17.78 10.66
CA THR A 23 8.50 18.15 11.36
C THR A 23 7.48 17.03 11.20
N HIS A 24 6.96 16.51 12.30
CA HIS A 24 5.94 15.46 12.24
C HIS A 24 4.66 15.98 11.60
N LEU A 25 4.09 15.18 10.70
CA LEU A 25 2.74 15.38 10.20
C LEU A 25 1.76 14.57 11.05
N ALA A 26 0.48 14.93 11.00
CA ALA A 26 -0.57 14.14 11.63
C ALA A 26 -0.49 12.70 11.11
N GLY A 27 -0.63 11.73 12.02
CA GLY A 27 -0.62 10.31 11.66
C GLY A 27 -1.75 9.98 10.70
N ASP A 28 -1.52 9.02 9.81
CA ASP A 28 -2.58 8.37 9.07
C ASP A 28 -3.14 7.20 9.90
N ALA A 29 -4.17 6.51 9.37
CA ALA A 29 -4.74 5.32 10.01
C ALA A 29 -3.86 4.06 9.84
N SER A 30 -2.56 4.23 9.58
CA SER A 30 -1.61 3.13 9.33
C SER A 30 -0.46 3.13 10.35
N PHE A 31 0.45 2.16 10.22
CA PHE A 31 1.69 2.12 11.01
C PHE A 31 2.76 3.08 10.48
N ARG A 32 2.54 3.66 9.30
CA ARG A 32 3.47 4.60 8.65
C ARG A 32 3.44 5.93 9.38
N ARG A 33 4.62 6.55 9.45
CA ARG A 33 4.77 7.88 10.03
C ARG A 33 5.33 8.80 8.98
N TYR A 34 4.74 9.98 8.87
CA TYR A 34 5.16 10.99 7.92
C TYR A 34 5.82 12.15 8.64
N GLN A 35 6.94 12.61 8.09
CA GLN A 35 7.64 13.79 8.54
C GLN A 35 7.92 14.68 7.34
N ARG A 36 7.58 15.97 7.43
CA ARG A 36 8.04 16.96 6.47
C ARG A 36 9.51 17.24 6.72
N ILE A 37 10.32 17.12 5.67
CA ILE A 37 11.75 17.34 5.64
C ILE A 37 12.00 18.65 4.89
N SER A 38 12.64 19.61 5.55
CA SER A 38 12.91 20.94 4.98
C SER A 38 14.41 21.25 4.96
N LEU A 39 14.93 21.63 3.80
CA LEU A 39 16.33 22.04 3.62
C LEU A 39 16.40 23.30 2.75
N GLY A 40 16.53 24.47 3.38
CA GLY A 40 16.42 25.76 2.69
C GLY A 40 15.03 25.93 2.08
N GLN A 41 14.96 26.05 0.75
CA GLN A 41 13.70 26.13 0.00
C GLN A 41 13.15 24.76 -0.44
N ARG A 42 13.92 23.68 -0.27
CA ARG A 42 13.51 22.33 -0.67
C ARG A 42 12.64 21.72 0.42
N ARG A 43 11.58 21.03 0.01
CA ARG A 43 10.71 20.25 0.89
C ARG A 43 10.46 18.86 0.33
N ALA A 44 10.30 17.90 1.22
CA ALA A 44 9.98 16.52 0.93
C ALA A 44 9.21 15.90 2.10
N ILE A 45 8.53 14.79 1.86
CA ILE A 45 7.91 13.98 2.91
C ILE A 45 8.73 12.71 3.10
N LEU A 46 9.26 12.50 4.30
CA LEU A 46 9.78 11.22 4.72
C LEU A 46 8.62 10.34 5.16
N MET A 47 8.42 9.23 4.46
CA MET A 47 7.60 8.12 4.92
C MET A 47 8.49 7.12 5.65
N ASN A 48 8.17 6.87 6.92
CA ASN A 48 8.81 5.88 7.76
C ASN A 48 7.82 4.75 8.05
N SER A 49 8.01 3.61 7.39
CA SER A 49 7.23 2.39 7.56
C SER A 49 8.11 1.31 8.18
N PRO A 50 7.96 0.99 9.48
CA PRO A 50 8.75 -0.07 10.10
C PRO A 50 8.61 -1.40 9.32
N PRO A 51 9.71 -2.03 8.86
CA PRO A 51 9.66 -3.24 8.02
C PRO A 51 8.93 -4.42 8.67
N ASP A 52 8.94 -4.50 10.01
CA ASP A 52 8.26 -5.52 10.81
C ASP A 52 6.74 -5.33 10.88
N LYS A 53 6.23 -4.18 10.40
CA LYS A 53 4.81 -3.84 10.41
C LYS A 53 4.20 -3.83 9.01
N GLU A 54 4.91 -3.27 8.04
CA GLU A 54 4.35 -3.08 6.71
C GLU A 54 5.44 -3.00 5.62
N ASN A 55 5.23 -3.76 4.55
CA ASN A 55 6.11 -3.78 3.37
C ASN A 55 5.81 -2.59 2.43
N VAL A 56 6.84 -1.78 2.15
CA VAL A 56 6.73 -0.57 1.34
C VAL A 56 6.82 -0.80 -0.18
N VAL A 57 7.21 -2.00 -0.63
CA VAL A 57 7.38 -2.33 -2.05
C VAL A 57 6.09 -2.05 -2.83
N ARG A 58 4.93 -2.41 -2.28
CA ARG A 58 3.63 -2.17 -2.92
C ARG A 58 3.34 -0.69 -3.11
N PHE A 59 3.68 0.13 -2.13
CA PHE A 59 3.51 1.57 -2.23
C PHE A 59 4.38 2.16 -3.35
N VAL A 60 5.63 1.72 -3.44
CA VAL A 60 6.56 2.15 -4.50
C VAL A 60 6.04 1.74 -5.87
N PHE A 61 5.63 0.48 -6.03
CA PHE A 61 5.10 -0.04 -7.29
C PHE A 61 3.89 0.76 -7.76
N ILE A 62 2.86 0.91 -6.91
CA ILE A 62 1.64 1.65 -7.25
C ILE A 62 1.95 3.13 -7.53
N THR A 63 2.84 3.75 -6.75
CA THR A 63 3.23 5.15 -6.97
C THR A 63 3.90 5.33 -8.33
N LYS A 64 4.87 4.46 -8.69
CA LYS A 64 5.55 4.49 -9.99
C LYS A 64 4.57 4.22 -11.14
N LEU A 65 3.66 3.25 -10.96
CA LEU A 65 2.62 2.93 -11.93
C LEU A 65 1.71 4.13 -12.20
N LEU A 66 1.14 4.73 -11.16
CA LEU A 66 0.27 5.90 -11.30
C LEU A 66 0.96 7.05 -12.02
N ARG A 67 2.24 7.32 -11.70
CA ARG A 67 3.04 8.33 -12.41
C ARG A 67 3.27 7.98 -13.88
N SER A 68 3.55 6.72 -14.20
CA SER A 68 3.73 6.26 -15.58
C SER A 68 2.47 6.46 -16.45
N LEU A 69 1.29 6.45 -15.81
CA LEU A 69 0.00 6.71 -16.43
C LEU A 69 -0.37 8.20 -16.45
N GLY A 70 0.51 9.09 -15.96
CA GLY A 70 0.29 10.53 -15.96
C GLY A 70 -0.51 11.07 -14.77
N TYR A 71 -0.79 10.26 -13.74
CA TYR A 71 -1.44 10.72 -12.51
C TYR A 71 -0.44 11.43 -11.58
N SER A 72 -0.96 12.35 -10.77
CA SER A 72 -0.20 13.15 -9.80
C SER A 72 0.10 12.40 -8.50
N ALA A 73 0.58 11.17 -8.58
CA ALA A 73 1.15 10.47 -7.42
C ALA A 73 2.54 11.06 -7.09
N PRO A 74 2.98 11.05 -5.80
CA PRO A 74 4.18 11.76 -5.40
C PRO A 74 5.43 11.23 -6.09
N GLU A 75 6.33 12.11 -6.50
CA GLU A 75 7.66 11.69 -6.94
C GLU A 75 8.41 11.00 -5.80
N ILE A 76 9.13 9.91 -6.12
CA ILE A 76 10.01 9.24 -5.18
C ILE A 76 11.43 9.77 -5.42
N TYR A 77 11.94 10.56 -4.47
CA TYR A 77 13.29 11.11 -4.53
C TYR A 77 14.35 10.09 -4.12
N ALA A 78 14.04 9.23 -3.16
CA ALA A 78 14.91 8.17 -2.68
C ALA A 78 14.09 7.08 -1.95
N GLU A 79 14.57 5.84 -1.96
CA GLU A 79 13.94 4.71 -1.29
C GLU A 79 15.01 3.78 -0.68
N ASP A 80 14.75 3.32 0.54
CA ASP A 80 15.45 2.23 1.20
C ASP A 80 14.38 1.23 1.65
N LEU A 81 14.16 0.21 0.81
CA LEU A 81 13.06 -0.73 0.97
C LEU A 81 13.29 -1.68 2.14
N GLU A 82 14.54 -2.05 2.40
CA GLU A 82 14.93 -2.91 3.53
C GLU A 82 14.70 -2.18 4.87
N ALA A 83 15.05 -0.90 4.93
CA ALA A 83 14.75 -0.08 6.09
C ALA A 83 13.29 0.41 6.12
N GLY A 84 12.51 0.28 5.04
CA GLY A 84 11.15 0.79 4.96
C GLY A 84 11.08 2.32 5.01
N LEU A 85 12.02 3.01 4.38
CA LEU A 85 12.11 4.46 4.31
C LEU A 85 11.92 4.93 2.86
N ILE A 86 11.07 5.94 2.66
CA ILE A 86 10.89 6.56 1.35
C ILE A 86 10.89 8.07 1.52
N LEU A 87 11.61 8.77 0.64
CA LEU A 87 11.56 10.22 0.54
C LEU A 87 10.73 10.62 -0.67
N LEU A 88 9.66 11.35 -0.41
CA LEU A 88 8.60 11.68 -1.36
C LEU A 88 8.53 13.18 -1.63
N GLU A 89 7.94 13.52 -2.77
CA GLU A 89 7.43 14.86 -3.07
C GLU A 89 6.48 15.37 -1.98
N ASP A 90 6.50 16.68 -1.73
CA ASP A 90 5.62 17.36 -0.78
C ASP A 90 4.67 18.29 -1.55
N PHE A 91 3.39 17.88 -1.65
CA PHE A 91 2.33 18.66 -2.29
C PHE A 91 1.88 19.89 -1.48
N GLY A 92 2.43 20.10 -0.28
CA GLY A 92 2.03 21.17 0.62
C GLY A 92 0.85 20.79 1.50
N ASP A 93 0.14 21.80 2.00
CA ASP A 93 -0.88 21.63 3.06
C ASP A 93 -2.32 21.84 2.57
N THR A 94 -2.49 22.26 1.31
CA THR A 94 -3.81 22.53 0.73
C THR A 94 -4.48 21.23 0.32
N ASN A 95 -5.26 20.65 1.22
CA ASN A 95 -6.10 19.49 0.95
C ASN A 95 -7.54 19.88 0.55
N PHE A 96 -8.29 18.91 0.03
CA PHE A 96 -9.67 19.14 -0.42
C PHE A 96 -10.59 19.58 0.72
N THR A 97 -10.42 19.04 1.94
CA THR A 97 -11.23 19.44 3.11
C THR A 97 -11.09 20.93 3.40
N LEU A 98 -9.88 21.48 3.35
CA LEU A 98 -9.63 22.91 3.52
C LEU A 98 -10.24 23.73 2.38
N MET A 99 -10.10 23.28 1.14
CA MET A 99 -10.67 23.97 -0.02
C MET A 99 -12.20 24.03 0.03
N ILE A 100 -12.85 22.91 0.35
CA ILE A 100 -14.31 22.83 0.49
C ILE A 100 -14.78 23.72 1.65
N SER A 101 -14.06 23.70 2.78
CA SER A 101 -14.35 24.58 3.93
C SER A 101 -14.21 26.07 3.59
N ALA A 102 -13.35 26.40 2.62
CA ALA A 102 -13.20 27.74 2.06
C ALA A 102 -14.19 28.05 0.93
N SER A 103 -15.28 27.28 0.82
CA SER A 103 -16.36 27.44 -0.16
C SER A 103 -15.94 27.20 -1.62
N VAL A 104 -14.88 26.42 -1.85
CA VAL A 104 -14.60 25.90 -3.19
C VAL A 104 -15.64 24.82 -3.51
N ASP A 105 -16.23 24.93 -4.70
CA ASP A 105 -17.19 23.94 -5.22
C ASP A 105 -16.50 22.57 -5.34
N GLU A 106 -16.97 21.62 -4.55
CA GLU A 106 -16.44 20.25 -4.48
C GLU A 106 -16.45 19.57 -5.85
N LYS A 107 -17.48 19.82 -6.65
CA LYS A 107 -17.58 19.20 -7.98
C LYS A 107 -16.39 19.57 -8.86
N LYS A 108 -15.96 20.84 -8.81
CA LYS A 108 -14.81 21.33 -9.58
C LYS A 108 -13.50 20.69 -9.16
N LEU A 109 -13.39 20.21 -7.92
CA LEU A 109 -12.19 19.51 -7.45
C LEU A 109 -12.08 18.11 -8.05
N TYR A 110 -13.20 17.46 -8.36
CA TYR A 110 -13.24 16.10 -8.91
C TYR A 110 -13.42 16.04 -10.44
N GLU A 111 -13.76 17.14 -11.11
CA GLU A 111 -14.00 17.22 -12.56
C GLU A 111 -12.91 16.54 -13.40
N TRP A 112 -11.65 16.62 -12.99
CA TRP A 112 -10.55 16.00 -13.73
C TRP A 112 -10.50 14.47 -13.63
N GLY A 113 -11.07 13.90 -12.58
CA GLY A 113 -11.10 12.46 -12.31
C GLY A 113 -12.43 11.78 -12.63
N GLU A 114 -13.47 12.53 -13.00
CA GLU A 114 -14.82 12.00 -13.21
C GLU A 114 -14.85 10.94 -14.32
N ASN A 115 -15.47 9.79 -14.04
CA ASN A 115 -15.53 8.59 -14.88
C ASN A 115 -14.16 7.97 -15.24
N LYS A 116 -13.08 8.40 -14.58
CA LYS A 116 -11.73 7.81 -14.71
C LYS A 116 -11.32 7.11 -13.41
N VAL A 117 -11.38 7.89 -12.32
CA VAL A 117 -10.99 7.48 -10.96
C VAL A 117 -12.05 7.86 -9.91
N VAL A 118 -12.89 8.86 -10.22
CA VAL A 118 -14.05 9.24 -9.41
C VAL A 118 -15.31 8.87 -10.18
N PHE A 119 -16.20 8.11 -9.54
CA PHE A 119 -17.48 7.73 -10.13
C PHE A 119 -18.62 8.28 -9.26
N PRO A 120 -19.76 8.66 -9.87
CA PRO A 120 -20.89 9.20 -9.12
C PRO A 120 -21.50 8.17 -8.15
N ASP A 121 -21.40 6.89 -8.50
CA ASP A 121 -21.92 5.78 -7.71
C ASP A 121 -21.19 4.46 -8.06
N PHE A 122 -21.42 3.46 -7.21
CA PHE A 122 -20.80 2.14 -7.35
C PHE A 122 -21.23 1.39 -8.61
N ASP A 123 -22.49 1.52 -9.05
CA ASP A 123 -23.00 0.81 -10.22
C ASP A 123 -22.36 1.36 -11.51
N SER A 124 -22.19 2.68 -11.58
CA SER A 124 -21.49 3.39 -12.64
C SER A 124 -20.02 2.93 -12.72
N MET A 125 -19.33 2.86 -11.58
CA MET A 125 -17.95 2.33 -11.51
C MET A 125 -17.87 0.89 -12.01
N ILE A 126 -18.71 -0.01 -11.48
CA ILE A 126 -18.69 -1.43 -11.85
C ILE A 126 -19.02 -1.61 -13.33
N SER A 127 -19.95 -0.83 -13.87
CA SER A 127 -20.31 -0.87 -15.28
C SER A 127 -19.14 -0.45 -16.18
N ALA A 128 -18.43 0.63 -15.82
CA ALA A 128 -17.25 1.07 -16.55
C ALA A 128 -16.14 0.01 -16.54
N LEU A 129 -15.86 -0.59 -15.38
CA LEU A 129 -14.87 -1.68 -15.25
C LEU A 129 -15.25 -2.92 -16.08
N LYS A 130 -16.53 -3.31 -16.11
CA LYS A 130 -17.01 -4.43 -16.92
C LYS A 130 -16.86 -4.15 -18.42
N LEU A 131 -17.18 -2.94 -18.86
CA LEU A 131 -17.01 -2.52 -20.25
C LEU A 131 -15.54 -2.58 -20.68
N TYR A 132 -14.66 -1.99 -19.85
CA TYR A 132 -13.22 -2.02 -20.09
C TYR A 132 -12.66 -3.44 -20.11
N LYS A 133 -13.01 -4.29 -19.13
CA LYS A 133 -12.55 -5.68 -19.06
C LYS A 133 -12.90 -6.48 -20.32
N ASN A 134 -14.08 -6.24 -20.88
CA ASN A 134 -14.54 -6.92 -22.09
C ASN A 134 -13.90 -6.35 -23.36
N ASP A 135 -13.66 -5.05 -23.40
CA ASP A 135 -13.08 -4.33 -24.52
C ASP A 135 -12.47 -3.00 -24.04
N PRO A 136 -11.13 -2.92 -23.87
CA PRO A 136 -10.46 -1.72 -23.36
C PRO A 136 -10.72 -0.46 -24.20
N SER A 137 -11.07 -0.60 -25.48
CA SER A 137 -11.38 0.53 -26.35
C SER A 137 -12.69 1.24 -26.00
N LYS A 138 -13.60 0.58 -25.26
CA LYS A 138 -14.89 1.14 -24.84
C LYS A 138 -14.78 2.12 -23.67
N TYR A 139 -13.65 2.11 -22.96
CA TYR A 139 -13.42 3.00 -21.82
C TYR A 139 -11.93 3.37 -21.72
N PRO A 140 -11.38 4.07 -22.73
CA PRO A 140 -9.94 4.32 -22.82
C PRO A 140 -9.41 5.17 -21.66
N ASP A 141 -10.28 5.95 -21.02
CA ASP A 141 -9.95 6.86 -19.92
C ASP A 141 -9.63 6.16 -18.58
N ILE A 142 -9.92 4.86 -18.45
CA ILE A 142 -9.47 4.04 -17.30
C ILE A 142 -7.96 3.72 -17.40
N GLY A 143 -7.34 3.93 -18.57
CA GLY A 143 -5.93 3.62 -18.84
C GLY A 143 -5.73 2.21 -19.39
N ASP A 144 -4.54 1.90 -19.92
CA ASP A 144 -4.17 0.56 -20.37
C ASP A 144 -3.39 -0.19 -19.27
N TRP A 145 -4.05 -1.18 -18.67
CA TRP A 145 -3.47 -2.00 -17.60
C TRP A 145 -2.89 -3.32 -18.12
N SER A 146 -3.04 -3.62 -19.41
CA SER A 146 -2.66 -4.90 -20.01
C SER A 146 -1.21 -5.29 -19.71
N GLY A 147 -0.29 -4.32 -19.72
CA GLY A 147 1.13 -4.53 -19.40
C GLY A 147 1.43 -4.91 -17.94
N HIS A 148 0.50 -4.71 -17.01
CA HIS A 148 0.64 -5.04 -15.58
C HIS A 148 -0.31 -6.15 -15.12
N LEU A 149 -1.31 -6.51 -15.94
CA LEU A 149 -2.30 -7.50 -15.59
C LEU A 149 -1.69 -8.90 -15.40
N ASP A 150 -0.57 -9.20 -16.06
CA ASP A 150 0.13 -10.48 -15.88
C ASP A 150 0.84 -10.56 -14.52
N ASP A 151 1.20 -9.42 -13.93
CA ASP A 151 1.77 -9.35 -12.58
C ASP A 151 0.67 -9.36 -11.51
N LEU A 152 -0.46 -8.71 -11.79
CA LEU A 152 -1.56 -8.54 -10.82
C LEU A 152 -2.52 -9.75 -10.78
N ASP A 153 -2.80 -10.37 -11.93
CA ASP A 153 -3.65 -11.57 -12.07
C ASP A 153 -3.12 -12.49 -13.19
N PRO A 154 -1.94 -13.14 -13.03
CA PRO A 154 -1.37 -14.14 -13.93
C PRO A 154 -2.28 -15.31 -14.26
N PHE A 155 -3.32 -15.58 -13.46
CA PHE A 155 -4.21 -16.71 -13.72
C PHE A 155 -5.19 -16.42 -14.85
N ARG A 156 -5.77 -15.21 -14.88
CA ARG A 156 -6.77 -14.75 -15.87
C ARG A 156 -7.89 -15.75 -16.22
N ASP A 157 -8.16 -16.71 -15.35
CA ASP A 157 -9.01 -17.87 -15.63
C ASP A 157 -10.43 -17.73 -15.09
N MET A 158 -10.74 -16.59 -14.49
CA MET A 158 -12.02 -16.30 -13.81
C MET A 158 -12.36 -17.25 -12.66
N LYS A 159 -11.40 -18.05 -12.17
CA LYS A 159 -11.58 -18.98 -11.05
C LYS A 159 -11.15 -18.39 -9.70
N GLY A 160 -11.06 -17.06 -9.61
CA GLY A 160 -10.71 -16.38 -8.36
C GLY A 160 -11.62 -16.78 -7.18
N GLY A 161 -12.92 -16.93 -7.43
CA GLY A 161 -13.88 -17.40 -6.42
C GLY A 161 -13.61 -18.83 -5.95
N GLU A 162 -13.23 -19.75 -6.85
CA GLU A 162 -12.85 -21.12 -6.50
C GLU A 162 -11.57 -21.15 -5.66
N ARG A 163 -10.55 -20.35 -6.04
CA ARG A 163 -9.30 -20.22 -5.29
C ARG A 163 -9.53 -19.68 -3.87
N ILE A 164 -10.34 -18.63 -3.73
CA ILE A 164 -10.70 -18.06 -2.42
C ILE A 164 -11.50 -19.09 -1.59
N GLY A 165 -12.43 -19.82 -2.20
CA GLY A 165 -13.18 -20.87 -1.53
C GLY A 165 -12.29 -22.01 -1.00
N LYS A 166 -11.28 -22.41 -1.79
CA LYS A 166 -10.27 -23.37 -1.37
C LYS A 166 -9.41 -22.83 -0.21
N TYR A 167 -8.98 -21.58 -0.29
CA TYR A 167 -8.22 -20.91 0.77
C TYR A 167 -8.97 -20.85 2.10
N ILE A 168 -10.24 -20.39 2.08
CA ILE A 168 -11.07 -20.32 3.29
C ILE A 168 -11.25 -21.70 3.92
N ARG A 169 -11.44 -22.74 3.11
CA ARG A 169 -11.57 -24.10 3.60
C ARG A 169 -10.29 -24.59 4.28
N THR A 170 -9.13 -24.37 3.65
CA THR A 170 -7.83 -24.72 4.24
C THR A 170 -7.57 -23.97 5.55
N LEU A 171 -7.96 -22.69 5.64
CA LEU A 171 -7.90 -21.95 6.90
C LEU A 171 -8.79 -22.56 7.98
N GLN A 172 -10.03 -22.93 7.64
CA GLN A 172 -10.97 -23.54 8.58
C GLN A 172 -10.44 -24.88 9.12
N GLU A 173 -9.98 -25.77 8.24
CA GLU A 173 -9.39 -27.06 8.61
C GLU A 173 -8.19 -26.88 9.56
N ALA A 174 -7.34 -25.89 9.30
CA ALA A 174 -6.21 -25.59 10.15
C ALA A 174 -6.62 -25.06 11.54
N PHE A 175 -7.64 -24.20 11.61
CA PHE A 175 -8.18 -23.76 12.90
C PHE A 175 -8.81 -24.90 13.68
N ASP A 176 -9.51 -25.81 13.01
CA ASP A 176 -10.07 -27.02 13.62
C ASP A 176 -8.96 -27.95 14.17
N GLU A 177 -7.78 -27.94 13.55
CA GLU A 177 -6.56 -28.61 14.04
C GLU A 177 -5.80 -27.82 15.13
N GLY A 178 -6.31 -26.66 15.55
CA GLY A 178 -5.69 -25.81 16.57
C GLY A 178 -4.47 -25.02 16.08
N LEU A 179 -4.27 -24.91 14.76
CA LEU A 179 -3.18 -24.14 14.17
C LEU A 179 -3.57 -22.67 14.03
N GLU A 180 -2.63 -21.79 14.39
CA GLU A 180 -2.77 -20.36 14.09
C GLU A 180 -2.41 -20.06 12.63
N ARG A 181 -3.04 -19.02 12.07
CA ARG A 181 -2.83 -18.56 10.69
C ARG A 181 -1.35 -18.38 10.33
N ARG A 182 -0.50 -17.91 11.26
CA ARG A 182 0.94 -17.73 11.04
C ARG A 182 1.68 -19.03 10.74
N ILE A 183 1.18 -20.18 11.19
CA ILE A 183 1.82 -21.49 11.00
C ILE A 183 1.55 -22.04 9.58
N LEU A 184 0.44 -21.64 8.95
CA LEU A 184 0.09 -22.06 7.59
C LEU A 184 1.01 -21.45 6.53
N SER A 185 1.30 -20.15 6.66
CA SER A 185 2.23 -19.47 5.77
C SER A 185 3.67 -20.01 5.89
N ALA A 186 4.06 -20.49 7.08
CA ALA A 186 5.39 -21.07 7.33
C ALA A 186 5.60 -22.50 6.76
N ARG A 187 4.52 -23.23 6.44
CA ARG A 187 4.57 -24.61 5.95
C ARG A 187 4.53 -24.73 4.42
N GLY A 188 4.45 -23.61 3.70
CA GLY A 188 4.25 -23.63 2.24
C GLY A 188 2.93 -24.28 1.80
N THR A 189 2.01 -24.48 2.76
CA THR A 189 0.66 -25.00 2.53
C THR A 189 -0.37 -23.90 2.41
N ASP A 190 0.07 -22.63 2.34
CA ASP A 190 -0.78 -21.53 1.97
C ASP A 190 -1.19 -21.73 0.51
N PRO A 191 -2.47 -21.98 0.18
CA PRO A 191 -2.89 -22.12 -1.21
C PRO A 191 -2.83 -20.80 -1.99
N VAL A 192 -2.39 -19.71 -1.33
CA VAL A 192 -1.99 -18.42 -1.91
C VAL A 192 -0.49 -18.40 -2.28
N ALA A 193 0.28 -19.48 -2.04
CA ALA A 193 1.68 -19.56 -2.46
C ALA A 193 1.86 -19.51 -4.00
N ASP A 194 0.85 -19.95 -4.76
CA ASP A 194 0.80 -19.77 -6.22
C ASP A 194 0.14 -18.43 -6.62
N SER A 195 -0.30 -17.61 -5.67
CA SER A 195 -0.89 -16.30 -5.92
C SER A 195 0.17 -15.31 -6.41
N PRO A 196 -0.19 -14.38 -7.28
CA PRO A 196 0.70 -13.30 -7.73
C PRO A 196 1.09 -12.39 -6.56
N LEU A 197 0.36 -12.49 -5.45
CA LEU A 197 0.60 -11.77 -4.22
C LEU A 197 1.90 -12.22 -3.52
N GLU A 198 2.40 -13.45 -3.75
CA GLU A 198 3.71 -13.90 -3.24
C GLU A 198 4.89 -13.55 -4.18
N LEU A 199 4.66 -13.30 -5.48
CA LEU A 199 5.71 -12.84 -6.41
C LEU A 199 6.36 -11.50 -5.98
N PHE A 200 5.72 -10.78 -5.06
CA PHE A 200 6.21 -9.52 -4.48
C PHE A 200 6.75 -9.65 -3.03
N GLU A 201 6.84 -10.87 -2.47
CA GLU A 201 7.27 -11.12 -1.08
C GLU A 201 8.58 -11.91 -0.92
N GLY A 202 9.32 -12.26 -1.99
CA GLY A 202 10.63 -12.95 -1.83
C GLY A 202 11.68 -12.05 -1.14
N ALA A 203 12.45 -12.45 -0.11
CA ALA A 203 12.82 -13.79 0.37
C ALA A 203 13.35 -13.77 1.84
N PRO A 204 13.99 -14.84 2.36
CA PRO A 204 13.52 -15.70 3.44
C PRO A 204 14.05 -15.32 4.84
N HIS A 205 13.17 -15.29 5.86
CA HIS A 205 13.63 -15.41 7.24
C HIS A 205 13.75 -16.88 7.63
N ARG A 206 14.99 -17.39 7.51
CA ARG A 206 15.42 -18.64 8.14
C ARG A 206 15.38 -18.43 9.65
N ILE A 207 14.46 -19.08 10.35
CA ILE A 207 14.50 -19.18 11.82
C ILE A 207 15.01 -20.58 12.18
N GLU A 208 16.25 -20.62 12.66
CA GLU A 208 16.78 -21.74 13.41
C GLU A 208 16.27 -21.67 14.86
N GLY A 209 15.73 -22.78 15.38
CA GLY A 209 15.59 -23.02 16.82
C GLY A 209 14.19 -22.83 17.43
N PRO A 210 13.74 -23.72 18.36
CA PRO A 210 12.40 -23.67 18.93
C PRO A 210 12.35 -22.88 20.24
N GLY A 211 11.24 -22.16 20.44
CA GLY A 211 10.69 -21.86 21.76
C GLY A 211 10.92 -20.44 22.27
N GLN A 212 9.85 -19.63 22.23
CA GLN A 212 9.26 -19.03 23.43
C GLN A 212 7.94 -18.33 23.07
N LEU A 213 6.86 -18.84 23.66
CA LEU A 213 5.59 -18.14 23.82
C LEU A 213 5.84 -16.86 24.62
N LEU A 214 5.38 -15.71 24.11
CA LEU A 214 5.14 -14.54 24.95
C LEU A 214 3.63 -14.32 25.02
N GLU A 215 3.10 -14.63 26.20
CA GLU A 215 1.78 -14.27 26.68
C GLU A 215 1.61 -12.74 26.74
N GLY A 216 0.39 -12.26 26.47
CA GLY A 216 -0.08 -10.91 26.77
C GLY A 216 -0.23 -10.00 25.54
N ASP A 217 -1.43 -9.84 25.01
CA ASP A 217 -2.42 -8.94 25.60
C ASP A 217 -3.77 -9.05 24.86
N ALA A 218 -4.84 -9.01 25.66
CA ALA A 218 -6.21 -9.00 25.20
C ALA A 218 -6.54 -7.67 24.51
N GLY A 219 -7.07 -7.74 23.28
CA GLY A 219 -7.50 -6.53 22.56
C GLY A 219 -7.93 -6.80 21.12
N LEU A 220 -8.88 -7.71 20.91
CA LEU A 220 -9.40 -8.01 19.56
C LEU A 220 -10.94 -8.07 19.50
N LEU A 221 -11.62 -7.51 20.51
CA LEU A 221 -13.08 -7.47 20.59
C LEU A 221 -13.70 -6.06 20.42
N ASP A 222 -12.92 -5.01 20.16
CA ASP A 222 -13.42 -3.62 20.09
C ASP A 222 -13.50 -3.00 18.68
N LEU A 223 -13.31 -3.79 17.61
CA LEU A 223 -13.26 -3.25 16.23
C LEU A 223 -14.37 -3.73 15.30
N LEU A 224 -15.45 -4.31 15.84
CA LEU A 224 -16.64 -4.70 15.07
C LEU A 224 -17.93 -4.02 15.56
N GLN A 225 -17.83 -2.74 15.92
CA GLN A 225 -18.98 -1.84 15.89
C GLN A 225 -18.66 -0.64 15.01
N LEU A 226 -19.10 -0.73 13.75
CA LEU A 226 -19.79 0.31 12.97
C LEU A 226 -20.20 -0.29 11.62
#